data_AF-A0A7Z9ZZ49-F1
#
_entry.id   AF-A0A7Z9ZZ49-F1
#
_cell.length_a   1.000
_cell.length_b   1.000
_cell.length_c   1.000
_cell.angle_alpha   90.00
_cell.angle_beta   90.00
_cell.angle_gamma   90.00
#
_symmetry.space_group_name_H-M   'P 1'
#
loop_
_entity.id
_entity.type
_entity.pdbx_description
1 polymer ?
#
loop_
_entity_poly.entity_id
_entity_poly.type
_entity_poly.pdbx_seq_one_letter_code
_entity_poly.pdbx_strand_id
1 'polypeptide(L)'
;KEAPLRAFIEGAARVISNLGVPKGLAATFVAVIAVGFAMTTLDTATRLLRYNVEELGATLRVRVLGNRWLASAVAVGAVGFFALVKVGGKPAGMLLWPLFGATNQLLAGLALLVGTVYLLARGRNSLPVGIPMAFMLVVTTWATLLNLRSFVEKGASALVVVNAIVLVLALWLVAEAAFSLLRRGKTSS
;
A
#
# COMPACT_ATOMS: atom_id res chain seq x y z
N LYS A 1 12.86 18.53 -4.79
CA LYS A 1 12.23 17.29 -5.30
C LYS A 1 10.79 17.61 -5.61
N GLU A 2 10.35 17.49 -6.87
CA GLU A 2 8.98 17.76 -7.28
C GLU A 2 8.00 16.76 -6.66
N ALA A 3 6.78 17.21 -6.37
CA ALA A 3 5.73 16.33 -5.84
C ALA A 3 5.40 15.24 -6.89
N PRO A 4 5.31 13.95 -6.52
CA PRO A 4 5.04 12.84 -7.45
C PRO A 4 3.82 13.05 -8.36
N LEU A 5 2.79 13.72 -7.83
CA LEU A 5 1.59 14.09 -8.57
C LEU A 5 1.88 15.02 -9.75
N ARG A 6 2.83 15.96 -9.62
CA ARG A 6 3.18 16.89 -10.68
C ARG A 6 3.86 16.18 -11.86
N ALA A 7 4.78 15.28 -11.57
CA ALA A 7 5.43 14.45 -12.60
C ALA A 7 4.41 13.58 -13.35
N PHE A 8 3.43 13.02 -12.65
CA PHE A 8 2.32 12.27 -13.26
C PHE A 8 1.47 13.14 -14.18
N ILE A 9 1.02 14.31 -13.70
CA ILE A 9 0.20 15.25 -14.48
C ILE A 9 0.95 15.70 -15.73
N GLU A 10 2.22 16.05 -15.62
CA GLU A 10 3.03 16.48 -16.76
C GLU A 10 3.26 15.36 -17.78
N GLY A 11 3.47 14.12 -17.32
CA GLY A 11 3.62 12.95 -18.19
C GLY A 11 2.33 12.67 -18.99
N ALA A 12 1.19 12.62 -18.31
CA ALA A 12 -0.10 12.40 -18.95
C ALA A 12 -0.51 13.56 -19.87
N ALA A 13 -0.24 14.80 -19.48
CA ALA A 13 -0.52 15.98 -20.30
C ALA A 13 0.26 15.95 -21.63
N ARG A 14 1.51 15.43 -21.64
CA ARG A 14 2.29 15.25 -22.88
C ARG A 14 1.65 14.26 -23.83
N VAL A 15 1.13 13.14 -23.32
CA VAL A 15 0.43 12.14 -24.13
C VAL A 15 -0.82 12.73 -24.76
N ILE A 16 -1.63 13.46 -23.98
CA ILE A 16 -2.84 14.11 -24.46
C ILE A 16 -2.50 15.23 -25.45
N SER A 17 -1.39 15.93 -25.28
CA SER A 17 -0.98 16.97 -26.23
C SER A 17 -0.60 16.43 -27.61
N ASN A 18 -0.19 15.16 -27.70
CA ASN A 18 0.06 14.52 -29.00
C ASN A 18 -1.24 14.27 -29.79
N LEU A 19 -2.41 14.39 -29.17
CA LEU A 19 -3.72 14.31 -29.81
C LEU A 19 -4.24 15.68 -30.27
N GLY A 20 -3.41 16.73 -30.23
CA GLY A 20 -3.77 18.08 -30.66
C GLY A 20 -4.36 18.98 -29.56
N VAL A 21 -4.43 18.50 -28.31
CA VAL A 21 -4.95 19.28 -27.19
C VAL A 21 -3.86 20.22 -26.63
N PRO A 22 -4.14 21.51 -26.39
CA PRO A 22 -3.18 22.41 -25.76
C PRO A 22 -2.68 21.88 -24.41
N LYS A 23 -1.36 21.88 -24.20
CA LYS A 23 -0.72 21.30 -23.01
C LYS A 23 -1.27 21.84 -21.68
N GLY A 24 -1.63 23.13 -21.63
CA GLY A 24 -2.25 23.74 -20.45
C GLY A 24 -3.61 23.11 -20.12
N LEU A 25 -4.46 22.94 -21.12
CA LEU A 25 -5.79 22.34 -20.96
C LEU A 25 -5.69 20.84 -20.63
N ALA A 26 -4.75 20.13 -21.25
CA ALA A 26 -4.45 18.73 -20.94
C ALA A 26 -3.99 18.55 -19.48
N ALA A 27 -3.10 19.42 -18.99
CA ALA A 27 -2.63 19.36 -17.60
C ALA A 27 -3.75 19.63 -16.60
N THR A 28 -4.59 20.64 -16.84
CA THR A 28 -5.75 20.93 -15.98
C THR A 28 -6.74 19.77 -15.96
N PHE A 29 -7.04 19.18 -17.12
CA PHE A 29 -7.93 18.03 -17.21
C PHE A 29 -7.44 16.83 -16.40
N VAL A 30 -6.16 16.44 -16.58
CA VAL A 30 -5.56 15.34 -15.80
C VAL A 30 -5.52 15.67 -14.31
N ALA A 31 -5.21 16.92 -13.94
CA ALA A 31 -5.19 17.34 -12.55
C ALA A 31 -6.57 17.18 -11.89
N VAL A 32 -7.65 17.60 -12.56
CA VAL A 32 -9.03 17.44 -12.05
C VAL A 32 -9.38 15.97 -11.88
N ILE A 33 -9.05 15.11 -12.85
CA ILE A 33 -9.28 13.66 -12.75
C ILE A 33 -8.50 13.08 -11.57
N ALA A 34 -7.20 13.39 -11.44
CA ALA A 34 -6.36 12.86 -10.38
C ALA A 34 -6.84 13.30 -8.99
N VAL A 35 -7.22 14.57 -8.84
CA VAL A 35 -7.76 15.11 -7.58
C VAL A 35 -9.15 14.52 -7.28
N GLY A 36 -10.03 14.38 -8.27
CA GLY A 36 -11.35 13.76 -8.11
C GLY A 36 -11.27 12.28 -7.72
N PHE A 37 -10.36 11.53 -8.34
CA PHE A 37 -10.06 10.14 -7.97
C PHE A 37 -9.53 10.05 -6.53
N ALA A 38 -8.60 10.93 -6.15
CA ALA A 38 -8.07 10.99 -4.80
C ALA A 38 -9.17 11.30 -3.77
N MET A 39 -10.06 12.27 -4.06
CA MET A 39 -11.18 12.60 -3.18
C MET A 39 -12.16 11.44 -3.01
N THR A 40 -12.52 10.75 -4.10
CA THR A 40 -13.42 9.58 -4.06
C THR A 40 -12.83 8.44 -3.23
N THR A 41 -11.52 8.20 -3.42
CA THR A 41 -10.79 7.19 -2.65
C THR A 41 -10.70 7.58 -1.17
N LEU A 42 -10.49 8.87 -0.87
CA LEU A 42 -10.43 9.38 0.49
C LEU A 42 -11.76 9.28 1.22
N ASP A 43 -12.89 9.59 0.56
CA ASP A 43 -14.23 9.37 1.12
C ASP A 43 -14.45 7.89 1.46
N THR A 44 -14.12 7.00 0.52
CA THR A 44 -14.24 5.56 0.75
C THR A 44 -13.34 5.09 1.89
N ALA A 45 -12.10 5.57 1.96
CA ALA A 45 -11.14 5.20 3.00
C ALA A 45 -11.55 5.71 4.40
N THR A 46 -12.03 6.95 4.50
CA THR A 46 -12.53 7.50 5.78
C THR A 46 -13.74 6.74 6.29
N ARG A 47 -14.63 6.31 5.40
CA ARG A 47 -15.76 5.43 5.75
C ARG A 47 -15.29 4.06 6.24
N LEU A 48 -14.34 3.42 5.55
CA LEU A 48 -13.78 2.14 5.97
C LEU A 48 -13.06 2.25 7.33
N LEU A 49 -12.31 3.32 7.55
CA LEU A 49 -11.64 3.56 8.83
C LEU A 49 -12.65 3.71 9.97
N ARG A 50 -13.76 4.40 9.74
CA ARG A 50 -14.87 4.47 10.70
C ARG A 50 -15.42 3.08 11.02
N TYR A 51 -15.66 2.24 10.02
CA TYR A 51 -16.16 0.86 10.26
C TYR A 51 -15.16 0.04 11.08
N ASN A 52 -13.86 0.13 10.79
CA ASN A 52 -12.82 -0.54 11.58
C ASN A 52 -12.80 -0.06 13.04
N VAL A 53 -12.99 1.25 13.28
CA VAL A 53 -13.07 1.81 14.64
C VAL A 53 -14.31 1.32 15.38
N GLU A 54 -15.46 1.27 14.70
CA GLU A 54 -16.71 0.74 15.26
C GLU A 54 -16.56 -0.74 15.64
N GLU A 55 -15.91 -1.54 14.78
CA GLU A 55 -15.67 -2.98 14.99
C GLU A 55 -14.66 -3.25 16.11
N LEU A 56 -13.58 -2.47 16.19
CA LEU A 56 -12.65 -2.50 17.32
C LEU A 56 -13.34 -2.13 18.63
N GLY A 57 -14.20 -1.10 18.60
CA GLY A 57 -15.01 -0.68 19.74
C GLY A 57 -15.94 -1.79 20.24
N ALA A 58 -16.60 -2.50 19.33
CA ALA A 58 -17.44 -3.65 19.65
C ALA A 58 -16.63 -4.82 20.24
N THR A 59 -15.51 -5.15 19.61
CA THR A 59 -14.61 -6.26 20.01
C THR A 59 -14.02 -6.03 21.40
N LEU A 60 -13.59 -4.79 21.69
CA LEU A 60 -12.99 -4.39 22.96
C LEU A 60 -14.03 -3.98 24.03
N ARG A 61 -15.33 -4.09 23.73
CA ARG A 61 -16.47 -3.65 24.57
C ARG A 61 -16.39 -2.18 25.01
N VAL A 62 -15.76 -1.31 24.22
CA VAL A 62 -15.70 0.13 24.48
C VAL A 62 -16.90 0.81 23.81
N ARG A 63 -17.97 1.00 24.60
CA ARG A 63 -19.28 1.53 24.13
C ARG A 63 -19.19 2.92 23.48
N VAL A 64 -18.16 3.68 23.83
CA VAL A 64 -17.90 5.03 23.31
C VAL A 64 -17.45 4.99 21.84
N LEU A 65 -16.68 3.97 21.43
CA LEU A 65 -16.19 3.81 20.06
C LEU A 65 -17.24 3.24 19.09
N GLY A 66 -18.36 2.70 19.61
CA GLY A 66 -19.51 2.27 18.81
C GLY A 66 -20.43 3.42 18.38
N ASN A 67 -20.20 4.66 18.83
CA ASN A 67 -20.99 5.80 18.41
C ASN A 67 -20.53 6.32 17.04
N ARG A 68 -21.40 6.23 16.03
CA ARG A 68 -21.12 6.64 14.65
C ARG A 68 -20.47 8.02 14.54
N TRP A 69 -20.85 8.97 15.39
CA TRP A 69 -20.38 10.36 15.33
C TRP A 69 -18.96 10.48 15.86
N LEU A 70 -18.65 9.76 16.95
CA LEU A 70 -17.30 9.73 17.50
C LEU A 70 -16.36 8.92 16.61
N ALA A 71 -16.80 7.77 16.09
CA ALA A 71 -16.01 6.97 15.17
C ALA A 71 -15.70 7.75 13.87
N SER A 72 -16.66 8.54 13.36
CA SER A 72 -16.44 9.45 12.24
C SER A 72 -15.43 10.55 12.59
N ALA A 73 -15.57 11.19 13.75
CA ALA A 73 -14.64 12.23 14.20
C ALA A 73 -13.21 11.69 14.39
N VAL A 74 -13.07 10.47 14.92
CA VAL A 74 -11.77 9.79 15.05
C VAL A 74 -11.20 9.46 13.67
N ALA A 75 -12.00 8.93 12.75
CA ALA A 75 -11.55 8.60 11.41
C ALA A 75 -11.08 9.84 10.63
N VAL A 76 -11.92 10.90 10.60
CA VAL A 76 -11.58 12.17 9.96
C VAL A 76 -10.40 12.86 10.67
N GLY A 77 -10.37 12.82 12.00
CA GLY A 77 -9.29 13.37 12.81
C GLY A 77 -7.95 12.66 12.56
N ALA A 78 -7.95 11.34 12.46
CA ALA A 78 -6.75 10.56 12.13
C ALA A 78 -6.26 10.88 10.71
N VAL A 79 -7.16 10.90 9.73
CA VAL A 79 -6.82 11.27 8.34
C VAL A 79 -6.30 12.70 8.25
N GLY A 80 -6.95 13.66 8.93
CA GLY A 80 -6.54 15.05 9.01
C GLY A 80 -5.19 15.22 9.72
N PHE A 81 -4.96 14.49 10.81
CA PHE A 81 -3.67 14.47 11.51
C PHE A 81 -2.54 14.04 10.57
N PHE A 82 -2.69 12.90 9.88
CA PHE A 82 -1.66 12.44 8.94
C PHE A 82 -1.51 13.35 7.70
N ALA A 83 -2.56 14.05 7.29
CA ALA A 83 -2.49 15.02 6.19
C ALA A 83 -1.71 16.29 6.58
N LEU A 84 -1.85 16.74 7.83
CA LEU A 84 -1.32 18.02 8.29
C LEU A 84 0.04 17.92 9.01
N VAL A 85 0.37 16.75 9.56
CA VAL A 85 1.63 16.53 10.27
C VAL A 85 2.83 16.69 9.33
N LYS A 86 3.83 17.41 9.81
CA LYS A 86 5.16 17.49 9.20
C LYS A 86 6.17 16.83 10.13
N VAL A 87 6.93 15.88 9.60
CA VAL A 87 8.00 15.20 10.34
C VAL A 87 9.33 15.71 9.78
N GLY A 88 10.14 16.36 10.63
CA GLY A 88 11.43 16.93 10.21
C GLY A 88 11.30 17.98 9.09
N GLY A 89 10.26 18.83 9.14
CA GLY A 89 10.00 19.89 8.15
C GLY A 89 9.39 19.43 6.83
N LYS A 90 9.18 18.11 6.64
CA LYS A 90 8.58 17.54 5.42
C LYS A 90 7.15 17.05 5.68
N PRO A 91 6.23 17.17 4.70
CA PRO A 91 4.89 16.59 4.82
C PRO A 91 4.96 15.09 5.12
N ALA A 92 4.17 14.62 6.09
CA ALA A 92 4.13 13.20 6.47
C ALA A 92 3.81 12.29 5.28
N GLY A 93 2.98 12.74 4.33
CA GLY A 93 2.69 12.00 3.10
C GLY A 93 3.93 11.62 2.27
N MET A 94 4.96 12.46 2.23
CA MET A 94 6.22 12.11 1.53
C MET A 94 7.02 11.04 2.27
N LEU A 95 6.87 10.96 3.59
CA LEU A 95 7.48 9.92 4.42
C LEU A 95 6.70 8.60 4.34
N LEU A 96 5.37 8.67 4.22
CA LEU A 96 4.50 7.50 4.12
C LEU A 96 4.53 6.84 2.74
N TRP A 97 4.88 7.58 1.68
CA TRP A 97 4.85 7.08 0.31
C TRP A 97 5.63 5.76 0.09
N PRO A 98 6.88 5.60 0.57
CA PRO A 98 7.60 4.34 0.38
C PRO A 98 7.01 3.20 1.23
N LEU A 99 6.42 3.51 2.39
CA LEU A 99 5.73 2.51 3.22
C LEU A 99 4.48 1.99 2.53
N PHE A 100 3.69 2.90 1.93
CA PHE A 100 2.54 2.52 1.11
C PHE A 100 2.94 1.59 -0.04
N GLY A 101 4.03 1.93 -0.76
CA GLY A 101 4.57 1.08 -1.80
C GLY A 101 4.95 -0.32 -1.29
N ALA A 102 5.69 -0.39 -0.18
CA ALA A 102 6.13 -1.66 0.40
C ALA A 102 4.96 -2.53 0.90
N THR A 103 3.96 -1.93 1.57
CA THR A 103 2.77 -2.66 2.01
C THR A 103 1.94 -3.17 0.83
N ASN A 104 1.82 -2.38 -0.24
CA ASN A 104 1.09 -2.83 -1.44
C ASN A 104 1.81 -4.02 -2.13
N GLN A 105 3.15 -3.97 -2.18
CA GLN A 105 3.94 -5.08 -2.70
C GLN A 105 3.80 -6.36 -1.85
N LEU A 106 3.74 -6.23 -0.51
CA LEU A 106 3.44 -7.35 0.38
C LEU A 106 2.07 -7.97 0.15
N LEU A 107 1.02 -7.15 0.04
CA LEU A 107 -0.35 -7.63 -0.21
C LEU A 107 -0.45 -8.33 -1.57
N ALA A 108 0.21 -7.78 -2.59
CA ALA A 108 0.32 -8.43 -3.89
C ALA A 108 1.04 -9.79 -3.78
N GLY A 109 2.15 -9.85 -3.04
CA GLY A 109 2.86 -11.11 -2.76
C GLY A 109 1.96 -12.15 -2.07
N LEU A 110 1.16 -11.73 -1.08
CA LEU A 110 0.23 -12.59 -0.36
C LEU A 110 -0.89 -13.10 -1.27
N ALA A 111 -1.49 -12.24 -2.07
CA ALA A 111 -2.53 -12.62 -3.03
C ALA A 111 -2.01 -13.63 -4.06
N LEU A 112 -0.81 -13.39 -4.60
CA LEU A 112 -0.15 -14.29 -5.54
C LEU A 112 0.22 -15.63 -4.88
N LEU A 113 0.64 -15.62 -3.61
CA LEU A 113 0.88 -16.85 -2.85
C LEU A 113 -0.41 -17.67 -2.70
N VAL A 114 -1.50 -17.04 -2.26
CA VAL A 114 -2.80 -17.71 -2.13
C VAL A 114 -3.25 -18.27 -3.48
N GLY A 115 -3.14 -17.50 -4.57
CA GLY A 115 -3.46 -17.96 -5.92
C GLY A 115 -2.60 -19.13 -6.39
N THR A 116 -1.30 -19.10 -6.08
CA THR A 116 -0.35 -20.18 -6.40
C THR A 116 -0.71 -21.47 -5.66
N VAL A 117 -0.93 -21.39 -4.35
CA VAL A 117 -1.34 -22.54 -3.52
C VAL A 117 -2.71 -23.06 -3.95
N TYR A 118 -3.64 -22.18 -4.32
CA TYR A 118 -4.96 -22.56 -4.82
C TYR A 118 -4.88 -23.35 -6.14
N LEU A 119 -4.10 -22.89 -7.12
CA LEU A 119 -3.93 -23.61 -8.39
C LEU A 119 -3.25 -24.96 -8.19
N LEU A 120 -2.24 -25.02 -7.32
CA LEU A 120 -1.63 -26.27 -6.89
C LEU A 120 -2.66 -27.18 -6.21
N ALA A 121 -3.59 -26.64 -5.42
CA ALA A 121 -4.66 -27.42 -4.78
C ALA A 121 -5.61 -28.07 -5.77
N ARG A 122 -5.79 -27.46 -6.93
CA ARG A 122 -6.65 -27.95 -8.00
C ARG A 122 -5.90 -28.80 -9.03
N GLY A 123 -4.61 -29.11 -8.79
CA GLY A 123 -3.78 -29.85 -9.74
C GLY A 123 -3.57 -29.12 -11.06
N ARG A 124 -3.75 -27.79 -11.09
CA ARG A 124 -3.57 -26.97 -12.30
C ARG A 124 -2.17 -26.35 -12.31
N ASN A 125 -1.72 -25.97 -13.50
CA ASN A 125 -0.44 -25.29 -13.67
C ASN A 125 -0.42 -23.96 -12.87
N SER A 126 0.39 -23.90 -11.83
CA SER A 126 0.52 -22.73 -10.95
C SER A 126 1.62 -21.77 -11.38
N LEU A 127 2.47 -22.14 -12.35
CA LEU A 127 3.58 -21.32 -12.83
C LEU A 127 3.17 -19.89 -13.27
N PRO A 128 2.02 -19.67 -13.95
CA PRO A 128 1.62 -18.33 -14.37
C PRO A 128 1.39 -17.34 -13.20
N VAL A 129 1.12 -17.85 -12.01
CA VAL A 129 0.93 -17.04 -10.78
C VAL A 129 2.13 -17.13 -9.86
N GLY A 130 2.78 -18.31 -9.80
CA GLY A 130 3.96 -18.57 -8.96
C GLY A 130 5.22 -17.84 -9.41
N ILE A 131 5.42 -17.63 -10.72
CA ILE A 131 6.56 -16.85 -11.22
C ILE A 131 6.40 -15.37 -10.81
N PRO A 132 5.26 -14.69 -11.09
CA PRO A 132 5.01 -13.35 -10.56
C PRO A 132 5.11 -13.26 -9.04
N MET A 133 4.63 -14.28 -8.31
CA MET A 133 4.75 -14.37 -6.85
C MET A 133 6.21 -14.29 -6.42
N ALA A 134 7.06 -15.16 -6.96
CA ALA A 134 8.48 -15.21 -6.61
C ALA A 134 9.19 -13.89 -6.91
N PHE A 135 8.94 -13.33 -8.09
CA PHE A 135 9.48 -12.02 -8.47
C PHE A 135 9.05 -10.92 -7.49
N MET A 136 7.75 -10.84 -7.17
CA MET A 136 7.23 -9.85 -6.24
C MET A 136 7.85 -9.99 -4.84
N LEU A 137 7.98 -11.19 -4.31
CA LEU A 137 8.58 -11.42 -2.99
C LEU A 137 10.05 -10.99 -2.94
N VAL A 138 10.82 -11.28 -4.00
CA VAL A 138 12.22 -10.84 -4.12
C VAL A 138 12.32 -9.31 -4.17
N VAL A 139 11.54 -8.68 -5.05
CA VAL A 139 11.55 -7.21 -5.20
C VAL A 139 11.12 -6.52 -3.91
N THR A 140 10.09 -7.04 -3.23
CA THR A 140 9.59 -6.48 -1.96
C THR A 140 10.65 -6.55 -0.87
N THR A 141 11.29 -7.72 -0.71
CA THR A 141 12.34 -7.92 0.29
C THR A 141 13.55 -7.02 0.00
N TRP A 142 13.94 -6.91 -1.27
CA TRP A 142 15.03 -6.04 -1.68
C TRP A 142 14.71 -4.55 -1.44
N ALA A 143 13.54 -4.09 -1.86
CA ALA A 143 13.12 -2.70 -1.71
C ALA A 143 13.01 -2.28 -0.23
N THR A 144 12.46 -3.16 0.62
CA THR A 144 12.33 -2.89 2.05
C THR A 144 13.68 -2.84 2.76
N LEU A 145 14.66 -3.66 2.36
CA LEU A 145 16.05 -3.57 2.86
C LEU A 145 16.72 -2.24 2.48
N LEU A 146 16.57 -1.80 1.22
CA LEU A 146 17.10 -0.51 0.76
C LEU A 146 16.45 0.67 1.50
N ASN A 147 15.12 0.62 1.67
CA ASN A 147 14.39 1.64 2.43
C ASN A 147 14.83 1.68 3.90
N LEU A 148 15.05 0.52 4.52
CA LEU A 148 15.49 0.44 5.92
C LEU A 148 16.80 1.19 6.13
N ARG A 149 17.81 0.90 5.29
CA ARG A 149 19.11 1.60 5.34
C ARG A 149 18.93 3.09 5.16
N SER A 150 18.16 3.49 4.15
CA SER A 150 17.92 4.91 3.87
C SER A 150 17.20 5.65 5.00
N PHE A 151 16.30 4.98 5.73
CA PHE A 151 15.57 5.58 6.85
C PHE A 151 16.41 5.69 8.12
N VAL A 152 17.29 4.72 8.36
CA VAL A 152 18.27 4.78 9.46
C VAL A 152 19.23 5.95 9.26
N GLU A 153 19.80 6.09 8.06
CA GLU A 153 20.70 7.21 7.71
C GLU A 153 20.03 8.59 7.86
N LYS A 154 18.72 8.66 7.60
CA LYS A 154 17.94 9.91 7.70
C LYS A 154 17.40 10.20 9.10
N GLY A 155 17.66 9.32 10.09
CA GLY A 155 17.13 9.47 11.45
C GLY A 155 15.61 9.40 11.54
N ALA A 156 14.93 8.80 10.56
CA ALA A 156 13.47 8.75 10.48
C ALA A 156 12.93 7.57 11.31
N SER A 157 13.04 7.66 12.64
CA SER A 157 12.76 6.57 13.59
C SER A 157 11.40 5.88 13.40
N ALA A 158 10.33 6.65 13.19
CA ALA A 158 9.00 6.10 12.94
C ALA A 158 8.95 5.21 11.66
N LEU A 159 9.65 5.61 10.59
CA LEU A 159 9.67 4.86 9.34
C LEU A 159 10.55 3.62 9.46
N VAL A 160 11.62 3.69 10.25
CA VAL A 160 12.46 2.54 10.56
C VAL A 160 11.64 1.45 11.24
N VAL A 161 10.87 1.79 12.28
CA VAL A 161 10.03 0.83 13.01
C VAL A 161 9.00 0.18 12.09
N VAL A 162 8.25 0.99 11.34
CA VAL A 162 7.21 0.46 10.44
C VAL A 162 7.82 -0.38 9.32
N ASN A 163 8.91 0.08 8.70
CA ASN A 163 9.57 -0.68 7.63
C ASN A 163 10.21 -1.99 8.15
N ALA A 164 10.68 -2.02 9.40
CA ALA A 164 11.16 -3.25 10.03
C ALA A 164 10.03 -4.27 10.21
N ILE A 165 8.84 -3.83 10.64
CA ILE A 165 7.66 -4.70 10.73
C ILE A 165 7.30 -5.26 9.34
N VAL A 166 7.26 -4.41 8.32
CA VAL A 166 7.00 -4.80 6.92
C VAL A 166 8.05 -5.82 6.44
N LEU A 167 9.32 -5.64 6.76
CA LEU A 167 10.39 -6.58 6.41
C LEU A 167 10.20 -7.94 7.09
N VAL A 168 9.85 -7.96 8.39
CA VAL A 168 9.55 -9.21 9.11
C VAL A 168 8.39 -9.95 8.45
N LEU A 169 7.32 -9.24 8.09
CA LEU A 169 6.18 -9.82 7.38
C LEU A 169 6.57 -10.34 5.98
N ALA A 170 7.44 -9.64 5.26
CA ALA A 170 7.97 -10.10 3.98
C ALA A 170 8.70 -11.44 4.10
N LEU A 171 9.60 -11.54 5.08
CA LEU A 171 10.38 -12.74 5.34
C LEU A 171 9.50 -13.90 5.80
N TRP A 172 8.51 -13.62 6.66
CA TRP A 172 7.50 -14.59 7.04
C TRP A 172 6.75 -15.14 5.83
N LEU A 173 6.31 -14.25 4.93
CA LEU A 173 5.58 -14.65 3.73
C LEU A 173 6.43 -15.49 2.77
N VAL A 174 7.71 -15.17 2.63
CA VAL A 174 8.68 -15.99 1.88
C VAL A 174 8.81 -17.38 2.50
N ALA A 175 8.91 -17.46 3.83
CA ALA A 175 8.97 -18.74 4.53
C ALA A 175 7.69 -19.56 4.32
N GLU A 176 6.51 -18.95 4.46
CA GLU A 176 5.23 -19.61 4.23
C GLU A 176 5.09 -20.12 2.79
N ALA A 177 5.54 -19.31 1.81
CA ALA A 177 5.59 -19.72 0.42
C ALA A 177 6.46 -20.97 0.24
N ALA A 178 7.68 -20.98 0.77
CA ALA A 178 8.58 -22.12 0.71
C ALA A 178 7.97 -23.36 1.38
N PHE A 179 7.42 -23.23 2.58
CA PHE A 179 6.80 -24.35 3.29
C PHE A 179 5.58 -24.91 2.56
N SER A 180 4.72 -24.06 2.00
CA SER A 180 3.52 -24.49 1.27
C SER A 180 3.86 -25.30 0.01
N LEU A 181 4.91 -24.89 -0.71
CA LEU A 181 5.38 -25.55 -1.92
C LEU A 181 6.07 -26.89 -1.58
N LEU A 182 6.91 -26.92 -0.55
CA LEU A 182 7.62 -28.14 -0.11
C LEU A 182 6.67 -29.21 0.43
N ARG A 183 5.64 -28.84 1.20
CA ARG A 183 4.65 -29.80 1.73
C ARG A 183 3.86 -30.50 0.63
N ARG A 184 3.55 -29.80 -0.45
CA ARG A 184 2.78 -30.33 -1.59
C ARG A 184 3.62 -31.16 -2.56
N GLY A 185 4.90 -30.84 -2.71
CA GLY A 185 5.83 -31.69 -3.45
C GLY A 185 5.94 -33.10 -2.88
N LYS A 186 5.78 -33.26 -1.56
CA LYS A 186 5.82 -34.58 -0.88
C LYS A 186 4.54 -35.42 -1.04
N THR A 187 3.40 -34.82 -1.37
CA THR A 187 2.12 -35.53 -1.55
C THR A 187 1.83 -35.94 -3.00
N SER A 188 2.68 -35.53 -3.94
CA SER A 188 2.54 -35.81 -5.38
C SER A 188 3.59 -36.82 -5.90
N SER A 189 4.40 -37.38 -5.01
CA SER A 189 5.33 -38.49 -5.26
C SER A 189 4.83 -39.74 -4.57
#